data_AF-X0S0W6-F1
#
_entry.id   AF-X0S0W6-F1
#
_cell.length_a   1.000
_cell.length_b   1.000
_cell.length_c   1.000
_cell.angle_alpha   90.00
_cell.angle_beta   90.00
_cell.angle_gamma   90.00
#
_symmetry.space_group_name_H-M   'P 1'
#
loop_
_entity.id
_entity.type
_entity.pdbx_description
1 polymer ?
#
loop_
_entity_poly.entity_id
_entity_poly.type
_entity_poly.pdbx_seq_one_letter_code
_entity_poly.pdbx_strand_id
1 'polypeptide(L)'
;RIRPFELKYINTKDIENPEEHLISITSGERYNDVFVFAPVKEVVEQGDRILAKDGCLNFFSGPTDPKFSAMLNFYNIHYTSTHIVGTSGGNTQDMIESLQMMEKNLINPATMITHIGGLNCVVNTTLNLPKIAGSKKLIYTNIEMELTAISDFKKKGKADLLFTQLAKIIEKNNNLWSAEAEKYLLKNAKSI
;
A
#
# COMPACT_ATOMS: atom_id res chain seq x y z
N ARG A 1 -7.15 -13.04 18.83
CA ARG A 1 -7.80 -11.80 19.31
C ARG A 1 -6.83 -10.66 18.99
N ILE A 2 -7.12 -9.83 18.00
CA ILE A 2 -6.25 -8.70 17.61
C ILE A 2 -6.20 -7.74 18.80
N ARG A 3 -5.00 -7.40 19.28
CA ARG A 3 -4.83 -6.43 20.36
C ARG A 3 -5.16 -5.04 19.81
N PRO A 4 -5.76 -4.13 20.61
CA PRO A 4 -5.90 -2.74 20.18
C PRO A 4 -4.52 -2.18 19.83
N PHE A 5 -4.43 -1.51 18.68
CA PHE A 5 -3.22 -0.84 18.22
C PHE A 5 -3.56 0.61 17.87
N GLU A 6 -2.60 1.50 18.04
CA GLU A 6 -2.71 2.90 17.64
C GLU A 6 -2.05 3.07 16.26
N LEU A 7 -2.75 3.72 15.33
CA LEU A 7 -2.23 4.02 14.00
C LEU A 7 -2.13 5.53 13.81
N LYS A 8 -0.92 6.01 13.51
CA LYS A 8 -0.63 7.43 13.25
C LYS A 8 -0.10 7.61 11.84
N TYR A 9 -0.70 8.52 11.09
CA TYR A 9 -0.19 9.00 9.81
C TYR A 9 0.50 10.34 10.04
N ILE A 10 1.81 10.38 9.87
CA ILE A 10 2.63 11.56 10.19
C ILE A 10 3.36 11.99 8.94
N ASN A 11 3.12 13.23 8.51
CA ASN A 11 3.90 13.85 7.46
C ASN A 11 5.03 14.67 8.10
N THR A 12 6.27 14.24 7.88
CA THR A 12 7.46 14.84 8.49
C THR A 12 8.03 16.02 7.70
N LYS A 13 7.42 16.40 6.56
CA LYS A 13 7.96 17.41 5.64
C LYS A 13 8.24 18.77 6.29
N ASP A 14 7.34 19.23 7.16
CA ASP A 14 7.41 20.56 7.78
C ASP A 14 7.79 20.48 9.27
N ILE A 15 8.38 19.36 9.70
CA ILE A 15 8.86 19.15 11.07
C ILE A 15 10.36 19.41 11.11
N GLU A 16 10.80 20.33 11.99
CA GLU A 16 12.22 20.71 12.12
C GLU A 16 13.12 19.53 12.52
N ASN A 17 12.70 18.76 13.53
CA ASN A 17 13.38 17.53 13.98
C ASN A 17 12.44 16.32 13.88
N PRO A 18 12.30 15.69 12.69
CA PRO A 18 11.43 14.54 12.51
C PRO A 18 11.73 13.37 13.45
N GLU A 19 13.01 13.12 13.75
CA GLU A 19 13.45 12.01 14.60
C GLU A 19 13.00 12.17 16.05
N GLU A 20 13.23 13.36 16.64
CA GLU A 20 12.78 13.67 17.99
C GLU A 20 11.25 13.62 18.07
N HIS A 21 10.56 14.13 17.05
CA HIS A 21 9.11 14.06 16.99
C HIS A 21 8.63 12.59 16.98
N LEU A 22 9.19 11.74 16.11
CA LEU A 22 8.83 10.33 16.04
C LEU A 22 9.13 9.57 17.35
N ILE A 23 10.24 9.89 18.03
CA ILE A 23 10.59 9.28 19.33
C ILE A 23 9.67 9.79 20.46
N SER A 24 9.19 11.03 20.38
CA SER A 24 8.26 11.58 21.38
C SER A 24 6.91 10.85 21.39
N ILE A 25 6.49 10.33 20.23
CA ILE A 25 5.23 9.59 20.05
C ILE A 25 5.25 8.27 20.82
N THR A 26 6.42 7.67 20.94
CA THR A 26 6.71 6.45 21.70
C THR A 26 7.18 6.79 23.12
N SER A 27 6.88 7.99 23.63
CA SER A 27 7.23 8.43 24.99
C SER A 27 8.74 8.35 25.29
N GLY A 28 9.57 8.60 24.28
CA GLY A 28 11.03 8.50 24.39
C GLY A 28 11.57 7.11 24.08
N GLU A 29 10.72 6.09 24.01
CA GLU A 29 11.11 4.80 23.44
C GLU A 29 11.36 4.96 21.94
N ARG A 30 12.12 4.04 21.37
CA ARG A 30 12.47 4.02 19.95
C ARG A 30 11.70 2.90 19.26
N TYR A 31 11.93 2.69 17.96
CA TYR A 31 11.17 1.70 17.19
C TYR A 31 11.89 0.34 17.14
N ASN A 32 11.17 -0.75 17.43
CA ASN A 32 11.72 -2.10 17.29
C ASN A 32 11.89 -2.49 15.82
N ASP A 33 10.96 -2.06 14.95
CA ASP A 33 11.02 -2.34 13.52
C ASP A 33 10.79 -1.04 12.76
N VAL A 34 11.66 -0.76 11.79
CA VAL A 34 11.51 0.37 10.87
C VAL A 34 11.53 -0.15 9.44
N PHE A 35 10.44 0.05 8.72
CA PHE A 35 10.30 -0.35 7.32
C PHE A 35 10.48 0.86 6.40
N VAL A 36 11.47 0.78 5.53
CA VAL A 36 11.75 1.80 4.53
C VAL A 36 11.18 1.36 3.18
N PHE A 37 10.17 2.09 2.72
CA PHE A 37 9.41 1.82 1.48
C PHE A 37 9.79 2.72 0.30
N ALA A 38 10.71 3.66 0.49
CA ALA A 38 11.22 4.54 -0.56
C ALA A 38 12.75 4.57 -0.57
N PRO A 39 13.41 4.46 -1.74
CA PRO A 39 14.86 4.46 -1.85
C PRO A 39 15.37 5.91 -1.80
N VAL A 40 15.16 6.57 -0.67
CA VAL A 40 15.58 7.94 -0.38
C VAL A 40 16.59 7.87 0.74
N LYS A 41 17.80 8.41 0.51
CA LYS A 41 18.92 8.30 1.45
C LYS A 41 18.54 8.77 2.85
N GLU A 42 17.94 9.95 2.93
CA GLU A 42 17.54 10.58 4.19
C GLU A 42 16.54 9.74 4.99
N VAL A 43 15.66 9.00 4.30
CA VAL A 43 14.67 8.10 4.93
C VAL A 43 15.36 6.87 5.51
N VAL A 44 16.34 6.30 4.80
CA VAL A 44 17.13 5.16 5.30
C VAL A 44 17.91 5.55 6.54
N GLU A 45 18.60 6.69 6.50
CA GLU A 45 19.43 7.15 7.62
C GLU A 45 18.60 7.59 8.82
N GLN A 46 17.43 8.21 8.60
CA GLN A 46 16.46 8.47 9.67
C GLN A 46 16.00 7.16 10.31
N GLY A 47 15.76 6.13 9.50
CA GLY A 47 15.37 4.81 9.99
C GLY A 47 16.41 4.22 10.95
N ASP A 48 17.70 4.27 10.61
CA ASP A 48 18.80 3.87 11.50
C ASP A 48 18.78 4.66 12.83
N ARG A 49 18.56 5.97 12.76
CA ARG A 49 18.61 6.86 13.94
C ARG A 49 17.44 6.71 14.90
N ILE A 50 16.28 6.22 14.46
CA ILE A 50 15.11 6.03 15.33
C ILE A 50 14.94 4.60 15.86
N LEU A 51 15.85 3.69 15.54
CA LEU A 51 15.79 2.30 16.01
C LEU A 51 16.09 2.18 17.50
N ALA A 52 15.34 1.29 18.15
CA ALA A 52 15.61 0.83 19.49
C ALA A 52 16.81 -0.11 19.53
N LYS A 53 17.30 -0.37 20.74
CA LYS A 53 18.23 -1.49 20.97
C LYS A 53 17.55 -2.79 20.51
N ASP A 54 18.31 -3.64 19.83
CA ASP A 54 17.86 -4.88 19.20
C ASP A 54 16.81 -4.65 18.08
N GLY A 55 16.79 -3.44 17.49
CA GLY A 55 15.85 -3.10 16.43
C GLY A 55 16.25 -3.61 15.05
N CYS A 56 15.27 -3.71 14.14
CA CYS A 56 15.46 -4.12 12.75
C CYS A 56 15.12 -3.00 11.76
N LEU A 57 16.09 -2.63 10.92
CA LEU A 57 15.89 -1.79 9.74
C LEU A 57 15.57 -2.70 8.54
N ASN A 58 14.34 -2.67 8.06
CA ASN A 58 13.90 -3.41 6.88
C ASN A 58 13.85 -2.49 5.65
N PHE A 59 14.64 -2.82 4.64
CA PHE A 59 14.69 -2.08 3.37
C PHE A 59 13.89 -2.81 2.28
N PHE A 60 12.68 -2.32 2.00
CA PHE A 60 11.76 -2.81 0.98
C PHE A 60 11.44 -1.69 -0.03
N SER A 61 12.47 -1.16 -0.67
CA SER A 61 12.36 0.07 -1.50
C SER A 61 12.71 -0.08 -2.97
N GLY A 62 13.32 -1.21 -3.38
CA GLY A 62 13.61 -1.51 -4.79
C GLY A 62 14.31 -0.39 -5.58
N PRO A 63 15.52 0.06 -5.17
CA PRO A 63 16.23 1.13 -5.87
C PRO A 63 16.56 0.72 -7.31
N THR A 64 16.33 1.63 -8.27
CA THR A 64 16.70 1.42 -9.68
C THR A 64 18.12 1.85 -10.00
N ASP A 65 18.71 2.72 -9.17
CA ASP A 65 20.11 3.13 -9.27
C ASP A 65 21.01 2.10 -8.56
N PRO A 66 21.90 1.40 -9.29
CA PRO A 66 22.83 0.44 -8.68
C PRO A 66 23.88 1.08 -7.75
N LYS A 67 24.00 2.42 -7.74
CA LYS A 67 24.91 3.17 -6.85
C LYS A 67 24.20 3.74 -5.63
N PHE A 68 22.90 3.51 -5.46
CA PHE A 68 22.17 3.98 -4.30
C PHE A 68 22.83 3.50 -3.00
N SER A 69 23.10 4.44 -2.10
CA SER A 69 23.75 4.18 -0.81
C SER A 69 23.33 5.19 0.26
N ALA A 70 23.40 4.77 1.51
CA ALA A 70 23.08 5.56 2.70
C ALA A 70 24.11 5.30 3.81
N MET A 71 24.33 6.27 4.69
CA MET A 71 25.24 6.14 5.82
C MET A 71 24.55 5.40 6.96
N LEU A 72 25.25 4.44 7.57
CA LEU A 72 24.75 3.68 8.71
C LEU A 72 25.72 3.76 9.87
N ASN A 73 25.20 3.87 11.09
CA ASN A 73 26.04 3.89 12.27
C ASN A 73 26.44 2.48 12.72
N PHE A 74 27.64 2.04 12.38
CA PHE A 74 28.16 0.72 12.76
C PHE A 74 28.39 0.55 14.26
N TYR A 75 28.47 1.64 15.04
CA TYR A 75 28.44 1.54 16.49
C TYR A 75 27.10 0.97 16.96
N ASN A 76 25.98 1.41 16.38
CA ASN A 76 24.65 0.90 16.71
C ASN A 76 24.52 -0.57 16.30
N ILE A 77 24.97 -0.91 15.09
CA ILE A 77 24.99 -2.31 14.63
C ILE A 77 25.68 -3.22 15.64
N HIS A 78 26.84 -2.81 16.16
CA HIS A 78 27.61 -3.64 17.08
C HIS A 78 27.09 -3.61 18.53
N TYR A 79 26.91 -2.41 19.10
CA TYR A 79 26.67 -2.22 20.53
C TYR A 79 25.19 -2.09 20.90
N THR A 80 24.33 -1.72 19.94
CA THR A 80 22.88 -1.72 20.14
C THR A 80 22.20 -2.92 19.47
N SER A 81 22.97 -3.87 18.92
CA SER A 81 22.44 -5.10 18.30
C SER A 81 21.46 -4.84 17.16
N THR A 82 21.69 -3.78 16.37
CA THR A 82 20.82 -3.45 15.25
C THR A 82 20.94 -4.48 14.12
N HIS A 83 19.80 -4.91 13.58
CA HIS A 83 19.70 -5.78 12.42
C HIS A 83 19.34 -4.98 11.18
N ILE A 84 19.95 -5.31 10.05
CA ILE A 84 19.64 -4.68 8.76
C ILE A 84 19.31 -5.79 7.76
N VAL A 85 18.12 -5.71 7.17
CA VAL A 85 17.63 -6.70 6.23
C VAL A 85 17.11 -6.04 4.95
N GLY A 86 17.58 -6.52 3.81
CA GLY A 86 16.97 -6.23 2.51
C GLY A 86 15.91 -7.27 2.19
N THR A 87 14.70 -6.85 1.86
CA THR A 87 13.62 -7.78 1.49
C THR A 87 13.15 -7.52 0.05
N SER A 88 12.76 -8.59 -0.64
CA SER A 88 12.23 -8.51 -2.00
C SER A 88 11.14 -9.55 -2.18
N GLY A 89 9.92 -9.08 -2.43
CA GLY A 89 8.74 -9.93 -2.60
C GLY A 89 8.52 -10.91 -1.44
N GLY A 90 7.84 -12.01 -1.76
CA GLY A 90 7.70 -13.17 -0.89
C GLY A 90 7.91 -14.45 -1.70
N ASN A 91 8.23 -15.53 -1.02
CA ASN A 91 8.33 -16.87 -1.61
C ASN A 91 6.94 -17.55 -1.66
N THR A 92 6.89 -18.78 -2.16
CA THR A 92 5.65 -19.56 -2.26
C THR A 92 4.95 -19.77 -0.90
N GLN A 93 5.72 -19.96 0.17
CA GLN A 93 5.17 -20.13 1.51
C GLN A 93 4.49 -18.85 2.01
N ASP A 94 5.08 -17.68 1.75
CA ASP A 94 4.49 -16.38 2.09
C ASP A 94 3.15 -16.16 1.35
N MET A 95 3.06 -16.58 0.08
CA MET A 95 1.80 -16.53 -0.66
C MET A 95 0.73 -17.47 -0.08
N ILE A 96 1.12 -18.70 0.29
CA ILE A 96 0.21 -19.66 0.92
C ILE A 96 -0.33 -19.09 2.24
N GLU A 97 0.54 -18.53 3.08
CA GLU A 97 0.15 -17.91 4.35
C GLU A 97 -0.81 -16.74 4.11
N SER A 98 -0.50 -15.85 3.17
CA SER A 98 -1.36 -14.72 2.80
C SER A 98 -2.76 -15.17 2.37
N LEU A 99 -2.86 -16.23 1.56
CA LEU A 99 -4.14 -16.85 1.16
C LEU A 99 -4.90 -17.40 2.35
N GLN A 100 -4.24 -18.12 3.26
CA GLN A 100 -4.87 -18.65 4.48
C GLN A 100 -5.35 -17.53 5.40
N MET A 101 -4.62 -16.40 5.50
CA MET A 101 -5.05 -15.24 6.27
C MET A 101 -6.26 -14.56 5.65
N MET A 102 -6.31 -14.44 4.31
CA MET A 102 -7.48 -13.92 3.59
C MET A 102 -8.71 -14.83 3.77
N GLU A 103 -8.53 -16.14 3.65
CA GLU A 103 -9.60 -17.14 3.86
C GLU A 103 -10.19 -17.05 5.27
N LYS A 104 -9.34 -16.80 6.27
CA LYS A 104 -9.74 -16.58 7.67
C LYS A 104 -10.24 -15.17 7.97
N ASN A 105 -10.37 -14.30 6.96
CA ASN A 105 -10.73 -12.87 7.09
C ASN A 105 -9.83 -12.08 8.06
N LEU A 106 -8.57 -12.49 8.23
CA LEU A 106 -7.58 -11.77 9.05
C LEU A 106 -7.02 -10.55 8.31
N ILE A 107 -6.96 -10.62 6.98
CA ILE A 107 -6.56 -9.53 6.09
C ILE A 107 -7.52 -9.42 4.90
N ASN A 108 -7.73 -8.20 4.40
CA ASN A 108 -8.58 -7.96 3.23
C ASN A 108 -7.88 -7.00 2.24
N PRO A 109 -7.35 -7.52 1.11
CA PRO A 109 -6.64 -6.69 0.14
C PRO A 109 -7.57 -5.79 -0.69
N ALA A 110 -8.89 -6.00 -0.65
CA ALA A 110 -9.84 -5.17 -1.39
C ALA A 110 -9.82 -3.70 -0.92
N THR A 111 -9.37 -3.44 0.32
CA THR A 111 -9.14 -2.11 0.88
C THR A 111 -8.14 -1.28 0.08
N MET A 112 -7.23 -1.92 -0.67
CA MET A 112 -6.26 -1.23 -1.50
C MET A 112 -6.80 -0.88 -2.90
N ILE A 113 -7.91 -1.47 -3.33
CA ILE A 113 -8.47 -1.26 -4.66
C ILE A 113 -9.21 0.07 -4.68
N THR A 114 -8.75 0.99 -5.51
CA THR A 114 -9.32 2.34 -5.62
C THR A 114 -9.94 2.62 -6.97
N HIS A 115 -9.50 1.90 -8.01
CA HIS A 115 -9.93 2.11 -9.38
C HIS A 115 -10.18 0.78 -10.08
N ILE A 116 -11.18 0.77 -10.97
CA ILE A 116 -11.54 -0.37 -11.82
C ILE A 116 -11.48 0.07 -13.28
N GLY A 117 -10.93 -0.78 -14.15
CA GLY A 117 -10.87 -0.51 -15.58
C GLY A 117 -10.84 -1.80 -16.43
N GLY A 118 -10.95 -1.62 -17.73
CA GLY A 118 -10.83 -2.66 -18.75
C GLY A 118 -9.47 -2.64 -19.44
N LEU A 119 -9.21 -3.59 -20.34
CA LEU A 119 -7.91 -3.70 -21.02
C LEU A 119 -7.58 -2.42 -21.82
N ASN A 120 -8.60 -1.78 -22.39
CA ASN A 120 -8.47 -0.57 -23.21
C ASN A 120 -7.83 0.62 -22.48
N CYS A 121 -7.87 0.68 -21.14
CA CYS A 121 -7.28 1.79 -20.39
C CYS A 121 -5.82 1.55 -19.97
N VAL A 122 -5.26 0.36 -20.18
CA VAL A 122 -3.94 -0.04 -19.62
C VAL A 122 -2.81 0.85 -20.10
N VAL A 123 -2.67 1.05 -21.42
CA VAL A 123 -1.54 1.84 -21.99
C VAL A 123 -1.51 3.25 -21.41
N ASN A 124 -2.64 3.95 -21.43
CA ASN A 124 -2.75 5.31 -20.91
C ASN A 124 -2.55 5.35 -19.39
N THR A 125 -3.08 4.37 -18.65
CA THR A 125 -2.93 4.28 -17.20
C THR A 125 -1.47 4.10 -16.81
N THR A 126 -0.75 3.20 -17.48
CA THR A 126 0.68 2.94 -17.21
C THR A 126 1.54 4.17 -17.48
N LEU A 127 1.34 4.83 -18.63
CA LEU A 127 2.11 6.03 -18.99
C LEU A 127 1.88 7.22 -18.04
N ASN A 128 0.69 7.30 -17.41
CA ASN A 128 0.31 8.42 -16.56
C ASN A 128 0.19 8.06 -15.07
N LEU A 129 0.61 6.85 -14.67
CA LEU A 129 0.38 6.32 -13.32
C LEU A 129 0.78 7.28 -12.18
N PRO A 130 1.92 7.99 -12.23
CA PRO A 130 2.31 8.94 -11.18
C PRO A 130 1.34 10.12 -10.98
N LYS A 131 0.53 10.44 -12.00
CA LYS A 131 -0.46 11.53 -11.98
C LYS A 131 -1.86 11.05 -11.57
N ILE A 132 -2.07 9.74 -11.48
CA ILE A 132 -3.37 9.14 -11.15
C ILE A 132 -3.37 8.78 -9.66
N ALA A 133 -4.13 9.55 -8.88
CA ALA A 133 -4.30 9.35 -7.45
C ALA A 133 -4.86 7.97 -7.09
N GLY A 134 -4.84 7.63 -5.79
CA GLY A 134 -5.32 6.36 -5.27
C GLY A 134 -4.30 5.22 -5.39
N SER A 135 -4.56 4.14 -4.65
CA SER A 135 -3.64 3.01 -4.50
C SER A 135 -3.71 2.06 -5.70
N LYS A 136 -4.37 0.91 -5.55
CA LYS A 136 -4.38 -0.17 -6.56
C LYS A 136 -5.43 0.08 -7.64
N LYS A 137 -5.04 -0.14 -8.90
CA LYS A 137 -5.88 -0.09 -10.11
C LYS A 137 -6.12 -1.53 -10.55
N LEU A 138 -7.36 -2.02 -10.47
CA LEU A 138 -7.74 -3.38 -10.88
C LEU A 138 -8.21 -3.34 -12.34
N ILE A 139 -7.59 -4.14 -13.19
CA ILE A 139 -7.88 -4.21 -14.62
C ILE A 139 -8.47 -5.58 -14.96
N TYR A 140 -9.65 -5.56 -15.59
CA TYR A 140 -10.26 -6.74 -16.20
C TYR A 140 -9.87 -6.80 -17.67
N THR A 141 -9.15 -7.86 -18.04
CA THR A 141 -8.52 -7.98 -19.36
C THR A 141 -9.49 -8.39 -20.48
N ASN A 142 -10.74 -8.72 -20.13
CA ASN A 142 -11.78 -9.23 -21.03
C ASN A 142 -12.95 -8.25 -21.24
N ILE A 143 -12.81 -7.01 -20.78
CA ILE A 143 -13.83 -5.97 -20.93
C ILE A 143 -13.24 -4.65 -21.43
N GLU A 144 -14.10 -3.82 -22.02
CA GLU A 144 -13.85 -2.43 -22.35
C GLU A 144 -14.48 -1.53 -21.28
N MET A 145 -13.65 -0.82 -20.52
CA MET A 145 -14.08 0.10 -19.48
C MET A 145 -12.97 1.11 -19.22
N GLU A 146 -13.30 2.40 -19.21
CA GLU A 146 -12.34 3.43 -18.79
C GLU A 146 -11.93 3.27 -17.31
N LEU A 147 -10.69 3.62 -16.98
CA LEU A 147 -10.22 3.58 -15.60
C LEU A 147 -11.07 4.54 -14.76
N THR A 148 -11.80 3.99 -13.79
CA THR A 148 -12.76 4.75 -12.99
C THR A 148 -12.49 4.54 -11.50
N ALA A 149 -12.37 5.63 -10.75
CA ALA A 149 -12.30 5.58 -9.30
C ALA A 149 -13.61 5.03 -8.73
N ILE A 150 -13.53 4.14 -7.74
CA ILE A 150 -14.72 3.58 -7.07
C ILE A 150 -15.56 4.70 -6.45
N SER A 151 -14.92 5.75 -5.92
CA SER A 151 -15.58 6.94 -5.38
C SER A 151 -16.42 7.71 -6.41
N ASP A 152 -16.11 7.56 -7.71
CA ASP A 152 -16.82 8.24 -8.79
C ASP A 152 -18.00 7.44 -9.35
N PHE A 153 -18.20 6.19 -8.93
CA PHE A 153 -19.29 5.34 -9.44
C PHE A 153 -20.66 5.98 -9.25
N LYS A 154 -20.92 6.58 -8.09
CA LYS A 154 -22.18 7.28 -7.82
C LYS A 154 -22.42 8.45 -8.76
N LYS A 155 -21.35 9.18 -9.11
CA LYS A 155 -21.41 10.30 -10.06
C LYS A 155 -21.68 9.79 -11.48
N LYS A 156 -20.95 8.78 -11.94
CA LYS A 156 -21.14 8.18 -13.27
C LYS A 156 -22.48 7.47 -13.42
N GLY A 157 -23.00 6.91 -12.32
CA GLY A 157 -24.32 6.28 -12.27
C GLY A 157 -25.47 7.21 -12.68
N LYS A 158 -25.29 8.53 -12.61
CA LYS A 158 -26.31 9.47 -13.10
C LYS A 158 -26.58 9.37 -14.61
N ALA A 159 -25.62 8.86 -15.37
CA ALA A 159 -25.70 8.75 -16.83
C ALA A 159 -25.59 7.29 -17.34
N ASP A 160 -25.15 6.35 -16.50
CA ASP A 160 -24.88 4.96 -16.91
C ASP A 160 -25.43 3.95 -15.88
N LEU A 161 -26.25 3.01 -16.36
CA LEU A 161 -26.88 1.97 -15.55
C LEU A 161 -25.87 0.98 -14.96
N LEU A 162 -24.74 0.71 -15.63
CA LEU A 162 -23.65 -0.14 -15.11
C LEU A 162 -23.14 0.46 -13.80
N PHE A 163 -22.76 1.73 -13.83
CA PHE A 163 -22.25 2.45 -12.66
C PHE A 163 -23.31 2.69 -11.59
N THR A 164 -24.59 2.84 -11.98
CA THR A 164 -25.70 2.93 -11.02
C THR A 164 -25.76 1.72 -10.09
N GLN A 165 -25.71 0.52 -10.66
CA GLN A 165 -25.81 -0.70 -9.87
C GLN A 165 -24.50 -1.00 -9.14
N LEU A 166 -23.35 -0.74 -9.76
CA LEU A 166 -22.06 -0.85 -9.07
C LEU A 166 -22.01 0.04 -7.83
N ALA A 167 -22.46 1.30 -7.91
CA ALA A 167 -22.50 2.20 -6.76
C ALA A 167 -23.31 1.62 -5.59
N LYS A 168 -24.47 1.00 -5.86
CA LYS A 168 -25.30 0.36 -4.82
C LYS A 168 -24.59 -0.84 -4.17
N ILE A 169 -23.94 -1.68 -4.97
CA ILE A 169 -23.20 -2.84 -4.46
C ILE A 169 -22.03 -2.37 -3.59
N ILE A 170 -21.30 -1.35 -4.04
CA ILE A 170 -20.17 -0.78 -3.31
C ILE A 170 -20.61 -0.15 -1.98
N GLU A 171 -21.69 0.63 -1.96
CA GLU A 171 -22.24 1.22 -0.72
C GLU A 171 -22.62 0.15 0.32
N LYS A 172 -23.17 -0.99 -0.11
CA LYS A 172 -23.49 -2.14 0.76
C LYS A 172 -22.25 -2.85 1.31
N ASN A 173 -21.10 -2.73 0.64
CA ASN A 173 -19.85 -3.42 0.97
C ASN A 173 -18.80 -2.45 1.57
N ASN A 174 -19.22 -1.50 2.41
CA ASN A 174 -18.33 -0.53 3.07
C ASN A 174 -17.48 0.30 2.11
N ASN A 175 -18.00 0.60 0.92
CA ASN A 175 -17.31 1.29 -0.16
C ASN A 175 -16.08 0.53 -0.72
N LEU A 176 -16.02 -0.78 -0.53
CA LEU A 176 -14.95 -1.64 -1.03
C LEU A 176 -15.39 -2.45 -2.25
N TRP A 177 -14.43 -2.76 -3.13
CA TRP A 177 -14.65 -3.72 -4.19
C TRP A 177 -14.97 -5.11 -3.62
N SER A 178 -15.88 -5.84 -4.25
CA SER A 178 -16.38 -7.13 -3.76
C SER A 178 -16.64 -8.12 -4.89
N ALA A 179 -16.76 -9.42 -4.54
CA ALA A 179 -17.11 -10.47 -5.50
C ALA A 179 -18.49 -10.23 -6.16
N GLU A 180 -19.43 -9.61 -5.44
CA GLU A 180 -20.74 -9.20 -5.99
C GLU A 180 -20.56 -8.14 -7.09
N ALA A 181 -19.69 -7.15 -6.85
CA ALA A 181 -19.40 -6.08 -7.81
C ALA A 181 -18.68 -6.63 -9.05
N GLU A 182 -17.69 -7.51 -8.87
CA GLU A 182 -16.98 -8.19 -9.96
C GLU A 182 -17.94 -9.01 -10.83
N LYS A 183 -18.76 -9.86 -10.22
CA LYS A 183 -19.73 -10.69 -10.97
C LYS A 183 -20.71 -9.83 -11.76
N TYR A 184 -21.18 -8.73 -11.18
CA TYR A 184 -22.05 -7.79 -11.88
C TYR A 184 -21.32 -7.11 -13.04
N LEU A 185 -20.10 -6.62 -12.82
CA LEU A 185 -19.31 -5.96 -13.87
C LEU A 185 -19.07 -6.91 -15.05
N LEU A 186 -18.57 -8.12 -14.80
CA LEU A 186 -18.24 -9.08 -15.85
C LEU A 186 -19.46 -9.53 -16.67
N LYS A 187 -20.66 -9.49 -16.08
CA LYS A 187 -21.91 -9.82 -16.78
C LYS A 187 -22.43 -8.69 -17.67
N ASN A 188 -22.16 -7.43 -17.31
CA ASN A 188 -22.84 -6.27 -17.90
C ASN A 188 -21.90 -5.30 -18.64
N ALA A 189 -20.59 -5.40 -18.44
CA ALA A 189 -19.61 -4.61 -19.19
C ALA A 189 -19.49 -5.11 -20.63
N LYS A 190 -19.10 -4.21 -21.53
CA LYS A 190 -18.82 -4.54 -22.92
C LYS A 190 -17.59 -5.47 -22.99
N SER A 191 -17.74 -6.66 -23.55
CA SER A 191 -16.63 -7.60 -23.74
C SER A 191 -15.71 -7.17 -24.90
N ILE A 192 -14.47 -7.64 -24.87
CA ILE A 192 -13.47 -7.51 -25.95
C ILE A 192 -12.91 -8.85 -26.37
#